data_AF-T0XTZ1-F1
#
_entry.id   AF-T0XTZ1-F1
#
_cell.length_a   1.000
_cell.length_b   1.000
_cell.length_c   1.000
_cell.angle_alpha   90.00
_cell.angle_beta   90.00
_cell.angle_gamma   90.00
#
_symmetry.space_group_name_H-M   'P 1'
#
loop_
_entity.id
_entity.type
_entity.pdbx_description
1 polymer ?
#
loop_
_entity_poly.entity_id
_entity_poly.type
_entity_poly.pdbx_seq_one_letter_code
_entity_poly.pdbx_strand_id
1 'polypeptide(L)' 'MGSCAVLAPPFDTLLAPLAALVDSLDARRDIPQIEFARGDDAALLLFRHMHATGRGRSRAPRGSFSDRHAIA' A
#
# COMPACT_ATOMS: atom_id res chain seq x y z
N MET A 1 -7.56 5.04 -15.08
CA MET A 1 -7.15 3.61 -15.09
C MET A 1 -7.39 3.05 -13.70
N GLY A 2 -8.13 1.94 -13.57
CA GLY A 2 -8.49 1.35 -12.27
C GLY A 2 -7.97 -0.06 -12.02
N SER A 3 -7.45 -0.72 -13.06
CA SER A 3 -6.97 -2.10 -12.99
C SER A 3 -5.75 -2.30 -13.90
N CYS A 4 -4.99 -3.38 -13.64
CA CYS A 4 -3.80 -3.75 -14.39
C CYS A 4 -3.69 -5.28 -14.48
N ALA A 5 -4.08 -5.86 -15.62
CA ALA A 5 -4.19 -7.31 -15.81
C ALA A 5 -2.84 -8.06 -15.79
N VAL A 6 -1.71 -7.36 -15.87
CA VAL A 6 -0.37 -7.98 -15.77
C VAL A 6 0.09 -8.17 -14.32
N LEU A 7 -0.57 -7.52 -13.35
CA LEU A 7 -0.28 -7.75 -11.93
C LEU A 7 -0.96 -9.02 -11.45
N ALA A 8 -0.32 -9.75 -10.55
CA ALA A 8 -0.92 -10.92 -9.93
C ALA A 8 -2.05 -10.49 -8.96
N PRO A 9 -3.13 -11.28 -8.83
CA PRO A 9 -4.12 -11.05 -7.78
C PRO A 9 -3.49 -11.04 -6.38
N PRO A 10 -3.96 -10.17 -5.46
CA PRO A 10 -5.09 -9.24 -5.65
C PRO A 10 -4.71 -7.88 -6.30
N PHE A 11 -3.44 -7.65 -6.65
CA PHE A 11 -2.94 -6.31 -7.02
C PHE A 11 -3.51 -5.77 -8.33
N ASP A 12 -4.00 -6.64 -9.21
CA ASP A 12 -4.64 -6.30 -10.49
C ASP A 12 -5.83 -5.34 -10.36
N THR A 13 -6.50 -5.33 -9.20
CA THR A 13 -7.67 -4.47 -8.92
C THR A 13 -7.40 -3.38 -7.88
N LEU A 14 -6.19 -3.34 -7.29
CA LEU A 14 -5.90 -2.48 -6.13
C LEU A 14 -5.32 -1.11 -6.47
N LEU A 15 -5.06 -0.79 -7.74
CA LEU A 15 -4.46 0.49 -8.11
C LEU A 15 -5.29 1.71 -7.69
N ALA A 16 -6.61 1.69 -7.95
CA ALA A 16 -7.49 2.79 -7.54
C ALA A 16 -7.68 2.88 -6.01
N PRO A 17 -7.97 1.78 -5.29
CA PRO A 17 -7.99 1.78 -3.82
C PRO A 17 -6.68 2.25 -3.18
N LEU A 18 -5.53 1.82 -3.73
CA LEU A 18 -4.22 2.22 -3.24
C LEU A 18 -3.96 3.72 -3.47
N ALA A 19 -4.36 4.26 -4.63
CA ALA A 19 -4.25 5.70 -4.87
C ALA A 19 -5.04 6.49 -3.82
N ALA A 20 -6.28 6.08 -3.52
CA ALA A 20 -7.09 6.71 -2.48
C ALA A 20 -6.47 6.58 -1.09
N LEU A 21 -5.88 5.42 -0.75
CA LEU A 21 -5.13 5.24 0.48
C LEU A 21 -3.96 6.24 0.55
N VAL A 22 -3.14 6.32 -0.49
CA VAL A 22 -1.96 7.18 -0.55
C VAL A 22 -2.34 8.66 -0.45
N ASP A 23 -3.44 9.07 -1.09
CA ASP A 23 -4.00 10.42 -0.99
C ASP A 23 -4.39 10.77 0.46
N SER A 24 -4.79 9.78 1.26
CA SER A 24 -5.15 9.98 2.67
C SER A 24 -3.97 10.03 3.64
N LEU A 25 -2.74 9.79 3.18
CA LEU A 25 -1.56 9.75 4.04
C LEU A 25 -0.97 11.14 4.26
N ASP A 26 -0.89 11.58 5.52
CA ASP A 26 -0.20 12.83 5.90
C ASP A 26 1.27 12.83 5.43
N ALA A 27 1.92 11.68 5.47
CA ALA A 27 3.32 11.48 5.09
C ALA A 27 3.51 11.10 3.60
N ARG A 28 2.50 11.29 2.74
CA ARG A 28 2.57 10.91 1.31
C ARG A 28 3.85 11.39 0.62
N ARG A 29 4.23 12.65 0.84
CA ARG A 29 5.43 13.24 0.21
C ARG A 29 6.73 12.57 0.65
N ASP A 30 6.72 11.89 1.78
CA ASP A 30 7.86 11.20 2.36
C ASP A 30 7.91 9.71 1.93
N ILE A 31 6.96 9.24 1.11
CA ILE A 31 6.84 7.88 0.59
C ILE A 31 7.17 7.90 -0.92
N PRO A 32 8.44 7.85 -1.32
CA PRO A 32 8.85 7.90 -2.73
C PRO A 32 8.44 6.65 -3.52
N GLN A 33 8.18 5.54 -2.84
CA GLN A 33 7.96 4.26 -3.49
C GLN A 33 7.05 3.35 -2.66
N ILE A 34 6.18 2.65 -3.36
CA ILE A 34 5.34 1.56 -2.85
C ILE A 34 5.64 0.33 -3.69
N GLU A 35 5.88 -0.81 -3.04
CA GLU A 35 6.21 -2.07 -3.70
C GLU A 35 5.14 -3.12 -3.40
N PHE A 36 4.86 -3.95 -4.39
CA PHE A 36 4.00 -5.12 -4.29
C PHE A 36 4.86 -6.37 -4.21
N ALA A 37 4.58 -7.26 -3.26
CA ALA A 37 5.20 -8.58 -3.22
C ALA A 37 4.10 -9.66 -3.14
N ARG A 38 4.14 -10.62 -4.07
CA ARG A 38 3.27 -11.80 -4.05
C ARG A 38 4.13 -13.04 -3.84
N GLY A 39 3.81 -13.78 -2.79
CA GLY A 39 4.18 -15.18 -2.63
C GLY A 39 2.95 -16.06 -2.79
N ASP A 40 3.15 -17.37 -2.70
CA ASP A 40 2.06 -18.35 -2.82
C ASP A 40 0.97 -18.09 -1.75
N ASP A 41 1.39 -17.93 -0.49
CA ASP A 41 0.50 -17.77 0.65
C ASP A 41 0.37 -16.33 1.17
N ALA A 42 1.03 -15.36 0.53
CA ALA A 42 1.10 -13.99 1.03
C ALA A 42 1.05 -12.93 -0.07
N ALA A 43 0.43 -11.79 0.23
CA ALA A 43 0.46 -10.60 -0.60
C ALA A 43 0.78 -9.41 0.32
N LEU A 44 1.82 -8.66 -0.01
CA LEU A 44 2.37 -7.62 0.86
C LEU A 44 2.46 -6.28 0.13
N LEU A 45 2.27 -5.20 0.88
CA LEU A 45 2.63 -3.84 0.48
C LEU A 45 3.77 -3.29 1.31
N LEU A 46 4.85 -2.90 0.63
CA LEU A 46 5.96 -2.20 1.27
C LEU A 46 5.89 -0.72 0.95
N PHE A 47 5.99 0.11 1.99
CA PHE A 47 6.07 1.56 1.88
C PHE A 47 7.49 1.97 2.25
N ARG A 48 8.23 2.51 1.29
CA ARG A 48 9.56 3.04 1.56
C ARG A 48 9.42 4.46 2.05
N HIS A 49 9.99 4.77 3.21
CA HIS A 49 9.97 6.11 3.80
C HIS A 49 11.36 6.75 3.70
N MET A 50 11.42 8.03 3.33
CA MET A 50 12.67 8.81 3.26
C MET A 50 13.15 9.32 4.62
N HIS A 51 12.26 9.33 5.61
CA HIS A 51 12.55 9.75 6.97
C HIS A 51 12.18 8.64 7.94
N ALA A 52 12.89 8.60 9.08
CA ALA A 52 12.56 7.66 10.14
C ALA A 52 11.09 7.86 10.57
N THR A 53 10.30 6.80 10.48
CA THR A 53 8.95 6.77 11.02
C THR A 53 9.05 6.65 12.54
N GLY A 54 9.35 7.75 13.23
CA GLY A 54 9.29 7.79 14.69
C GLY A 54 7.88 7.42 15.20
N ARG A 55 7.77 7.01 16.47
CA ARG A 55 6.53 6.51 17.12
C ARG A 55 5.25 7.36 16.98
N GLY A 56 5.31 8.55 16.38
CA GLY A 56 4.17 9.46 16.20
C GLY A 56 3.96 10.04 14.79
N ARG A 57 4.76 9.70 13.76
CA ARG A 57 4.70 10.43 12.47
C ARG A 57 4.14 9.65 11.27
N SER A 58 3.75 8.39 11.45
CA SER A 58 3.14 7.60 10.36
C SER A 58 2.15 6.57 10.89
N ARG A 59 0.98 7.02 11.36
CA ARG A 59 -0.21 6.16 11.42
C ARG A 59 -0.93 6.23 10.07
N ALA A 60 -0.30 5.68 9.04
CA ALA A 60 -1.06 5.31 7.86
C ALA A 60 -2.19 4.35 8.30
N PRO A 61 -3.43 4.49 7.80
CA PRO A 61 -4.52 3.54 8.07
C PRO A 61 -4.23 2.23 7.34
N ARG A 62 -3.27 1.46 7.87
CA ARG A 62 -2.80 0.19 7.28
C ARG A 62 -3.74 -0.95 7.61
N GLY A 63 -4.16 -1.07 8.88
CA GLY A 63 -5.01 -2.19 9.34
C GLY A 63 -6.29 -2.35 8.53
N SER A 64 -7.11 -1.29 8.41
CA SER A 64 -8.39 -1.38 7.70
C SER A 64 -8.26 -1.61 6.20
N PHE A 65 -7.18 -1.14 5.55
CA PHE A 65 -6.93 -1.40 4.14
C PHE A 65 -6.46 -2.84 3.92
N SER A 66 -5.51 -3.28 4.73
CA SER A 66 -5.00 -4.66 4.77
C SER A 66 -6.12 -5.68 4.94
N ASP A 67 -6.99 -5.47 5.93
CA ASP A 67 -8.11 -6.37 6.23
C ASP A 67 -9.12 -6.44 5.07
N ARG A 68 -9.46 -5.28 4.47
CA ARG A 68 -10.43 -5.19 3.36
C ARG A 68 -9.96 -5.85 2.07
N HIS A 69 -8.65 -5.85 1.83
CA HIS A 69 -8.07 -6.30 0.57
C HIS A 69 -7.23 -7.58 0.70
N ALA A 70 -7.22 -8.20 1.89
CA ALA A 70 -6.49 -9.42 2.21
C ALA A 70 -4.98 -9.34 1.84
N ILE A 71 -4.35 -8.22 2.23
CA ILE A 71 -2.92 -7.96 2.02
C ILE A 71 -2.27 -7.50 3.33
N ALA A 72 -1.03 -7.87 3.56
CA ALA A 72 -0.27 -7.50 4.77
C ALA A 72 0.65 -6.28 4.57
#